data_AF-A0A3B9L0E4-F1
#
_entry.id   AF-A0A3B9L0E4-F1
#
_cell.length_a   1.000
_cell.length_b   1.000
_cell.length_c   1.000
_cell.angle_alpha   90.00
_cell.angle_beta   90.00
_cell.angle_gamma   90.00
#
_symmetry.space_group_name_H-M   'P 1'
#
loop_
_entity.id
_entity.type
_entity.pdbx_description
1 polymer ?
#
loop_
_entity_poly.entity_id
_entity_poly.type
_entity_poly.pdbx_seq_one_letter_code
_entity_poly.pdbx_strand_id
1 'polypeptide(L)'
;MTHELKPRILVFGVGGAGGNAVDNMIEANLQGVEFIVANTDAQALSRSKTENRIQLGPETTSGLGAGARPDVGAKAAEESIDEIRERLDGAHMVFIAAGMGGGTGTGAAPVIARAAREMNILTVAVVTKPFSFEGTRRMSFAESGLADIQKHVDTMIVVPNQNLFRIANDRTTFAEAFRMADDVLYSGVRGITDLMVMPGLINLDFADVSSIMRGMGA
;
A
#
# COMPACT_ATOMS: atom_id res chain seq x y z
N MET A 1 -30.34 -7.83 -19.38
CA MET A 1 -29.29 -6.90 -18.97
C MET A 1 -28.20 -7.73 -18.32
N THR A 2 -27.17 -8.08 -19.09
CA THR A 2 -25.97 -8.74 -18.57
C THR A 2 -25.20 -7.68 -17.79
N HIS A 3 -25.31 -7.71 -16.45
CA HIS A 3 -24.38 -6.99 -15.61
C HIS A 3 -23.00 -7.60 -15.85
N GLU A 4 -22.15 -6.94 -16.65
CA GLU A 4 -20.71 -7.17 -16.57
C GLU A 4 -20.29 -6.83 -15.13
N LEU A 5 -20.08 -7.88 -14.33
CA LEU A 5 -19.56 -7.75 -12.98
C LEU A 5 -18.11 -7.23 -13.11
N LYS A 6 -17.94 -5.91 -13.02
CA LYS A 6 -16.61 -5.31 -12.93
C LYS A 6 -15.96 -5.72 -11.62
N PRO A 7 -14.70 -6.21 -11.64
CA PRO A 7 -14.00 -6.55 -10.40
C PRO A 7 -13.84 -5.30 -9.55
N ARG A 8 -14.13 -5.43 -8.25
CA ARG A 8 -13.86 -4.38 -7.27
C ARG A 8 -12.40 -4.42 -6.87
N ILE A 9 -11.65 -3.37 -7.23
CA ILE A 9 -10.22 -3.23 -6.98
C ILE A 9 -9.99 -2.12 -5.96
N LEU A 10 -9.24 -2.42 -4.91
CA LEU A 10 -8.90 -1.48 -3.85
C LEU A 10 -7.43 -1.08 -3.92
N VAL A 11 -7.13 0.17 -3.62
CA VAL A 11 -5.78 0.64 -3.27
C VAL A 11 -5.80 1.09 -1.82
N PHE A 12 -5.02 0.41 -0.99
CA PHE A 12 -4.95 0.56 0.44
C PHE A 12 -3.61 1.20 0.83
N GLY A 13 -3.60 2.51 1.06
CA GLY A 13 -2.44 3.26 1.52
C GLY A 13 -2.26 3.15 3.03
N VAL A 14 -1.12 2.63 3.48
CA VAL A 14 -0.86 2.39 4.91
C VAL A 14 0.28 3.28 5.42
N GLY A 15 -0.02 4.03 6.48
CA GLY A 15 0.90 5.00 7.08
C GLY A 15 1.14 6.23 6.20
N GLY A 16 2.13 7.05 6.55
CA GLY A 16 2.39 8.32 5.86
C GLY A 16 2.75 8.16 4.39
N ALA A 17 3.71 7.30 4.06
CA ALA A 17 4.13 7.07 2.67
C ALA A 17 3.00 6.44 1.83
N GLY A 18 2.26 5.48 2.39
CA GLY A 18 1.11 4.89 1.70
C GLY A 18 0.01 5.91 1.43
N GLY A 19 -0.28 6.79 2.41
CA GLY A 19 -1.23 7.89 2.24
C GLY A 19 -0.79 8.89 1.15
N ASN A 20 0.49 9.30 1.15
CA ASN A 20 1.02 10.18 0.11
C ASN A 20 0.93 9.55 -1.29
N ALA A 21 1.25 8.25 -1.40
CA ALA A 21 1.13 7.53 -2.66
C ALA A 21 -0.31 7.48 -3.18
N VAL A 22 -1.29 7.27 -2.28
CA VAL A 22 -2.71 7.34 -2.63
C VAL A 22 -3.11 8.74 -3.09
N ASP A 23 -2.67 9.79 -2.39
CA ASP A 23 -2.95 11.17 -2.78
C ASP A 23 -2.37 11.48 -4.17
N ASN A 24 -1.16 11.00 -4.47
CA ASN A 24 -0.54 11.11 -5.80
C ASN A 24 -1.36 10.36 -6.87
N MET A 25 -1.85 9.15 -6.58
CA MET A 25 -2.70 8.39 -7.50
C MET A 25 -4.04 9.10 -7.80
N ILE A 26 -4.62 9.75 -6.79
CA ILE A 26 -5.84 10.55 -6.94
C ILE A 26 -5.57 11.78 -7.80
N GLU A 27 -4.49 12.51 -7.52
CA GLU A 27 -4.06 13.67 -8.33
C GLU A 27 -3.80 13.30 -9.79
N ALA A 28 -3.21 12.12 -10.01
CA ALA A 28 -2.95 11.57 -11.35
C ALA A 28 -4.21 11.00 -12.03
N ASN A 29 -5.40 11.13 -11.43
CA ASN A 29 -6.69 10.65 -11.93
C ASN A 29 -6.71 9.15 -12.27
N LEU A 30 -6.06 8.30 -11.45
CA LEU A 30 -6.13 6.85 -11.64
C LEU A 30 -7.58 6.36 -11.52
N GLN A 31 -8.06 5.65 -12.56
CA GLN A 31 -9.45 5.19 -12.67
C GLN A 31 -9.59 3.71 -12.35
N GLY A 32 -10.82 3.29 -12.02
CA GLY A 32 -11.17 1.87 -11.86
C GLY A 32 -10.72 1.24 -10.54
N VAL A 33 -10.32 2.05 -9.56
CA VAL A 33 -9.96 1.62 -8.21
C VAL A 33 -10.65 2.47 -7.16
N GLU A 34 -10.91 1.89 -6.00
CA GLU A 34 -11.33 2.63 -4.81
C GLU A 34 -10.12 2.83 -3.88
N PHE A 35 -9.93 4.05 -3.40
CA PHE A 35 -8.82 4.39 -2.51
C PHE A 35 -9.24 4.36 -1.05
N ILE A 36 -8.44 3.71 -0.21
CA ILE A 36 -8.57 3.68 1.25
C ILE A 36 -7.22 4.07 1.85
N VAL A 37 -7.22 4.93 2.88
CA VAL A 37 -6.01 5.26 3.64
C VAL A 37 -6.18 4.86 5.10
N ALA A 38 -5.21 4.14 5.66
CA ALA A 38 -5.14 3.83 7.08
C ALA A 38 -3.88 4.43 7.71
N ASN A 39 -4.05 5.15 8.81
CA ASN A 39 -2.92 5.72 9.53
C ASN A 39 -3.23 5.84 11.04
N THR A 40 -2.19 5.76 11.87
CA THR A 40 -2.28 6.01 13.31
C THR A 40 -2.13 7.50 13.64
N ASP A 41 -1.62 8.30 12.72
CA ASP A 41 -1.53 9.76 12.84
C ASP A 41 -2.81 10.41 12.29
N ALA A 42 -3.63 10.95 13.19
CA ALA A 42 -4.90 11.58 12.85
C ALA A 42 -4.73 12.87 12.04
N GLN A 43 -3.65 13.61 12.27
CA GLN A 43 -3.37 14.83 11.52
C GLN A 43 -3.02 14.50 10.07
N ALA A 44 -2.18 13.49 9.86
CA ALA A 44 -1.86 13.00 8.51
C ALA A 44 -3.13 12.47 7.82
N LEU A 45 -3.94 11.68 8.51
CA LEU A 45 -5.19 11.13 7.97
C LEU A 45 -6.19 12.23 7.58
N SER A 46 -6.27 13.33 8.34
CA SER A 46 -7.17 14.45 8.05
C SER A 46 -6.88 15.14 6.71
N ARG A 47 -5.63 15.06 6.24
CA ARG A 47 -5.14 15.70 5.01
C ARG A 47 -5.27 14.85 3.75
N SER A 48 -5.58 13.55 3.91
CA SER A 48 -5.80 12.61 2.80
C SER A 48 -6.86 13.11 1.82
N LYS A 49 -6.68 12.87 0.54
CA LYS A 49 -7.61 13.26 -0.53
C LYS A 49 -8.79 12.32 -0.70
N THR A 50 -8.66 11.05 -0.26
CA THR A 50 -9.81 10.13 -0.20
C THR A 50 -10.64 10.39 1.05
N GLU A 51 -11.95 10.20 0.96
CA GLU A 51 -12.89 10.20 2.10
C GLU A 51 -12.88 8.87 2.86
N ASN A 52 -12.42 7.77 2.23
CA ASN A 52 -12.32 6.46 2.87
C ASN A 52 -11.05 6.39 3.72
N ARG A 53 -11.20 6.70 5.00
CA ARG A 53 -10.10 6.82 5.96
C ARG A 53 -10.35 5.90 7.14
N ILE A 54 -9.30 5.22 7.59
CA ILE A 54 -9.31 4.40 8.81
C ILE A 54 -8.27 4.98 9.78
N GLN A 55 -8.74 5.40 10.95
CA GLN A 55 -7.87 5.78 12.04
C GLN A 55 -7.45 4.53 12.79
N LEU A 56 -6.19 4.12 12.62
CA LEU A 56 -5.66 2.93 13.29
C LEU A 56 -5.38 3.21 14.76
N GLY A 57 -5.79 2.29 15.61
CA GLY A 57 -5.47 2.27 17.04
C GLY A 57 -5.70 3.58 17.78
N PRO A 58 -6.92 4.16 17.76
CA PRO A 58 -7.23 5.37 18.52
C PRO A 58 -6.95 5.20 20.01
N GLU A 59 -7.15 4.02 20.60
CA GLU A 59 -6.81 3.75 22.00
C GLU A 59 -5.30 3.52 22.16
N THR A 60 -4.69 2.76 21.26
CA THR A 60 -3.24 2.45 21.31
C THR A 60 -2.35 3.68 21.15
N THR A 61 -2.74 4.65 20.33
CA THR A 61 -1.87 5.79 19.93
C THR A 61 -2.42 7.16 20.28
N SER A 62 -3.69 7.25 20.69
CA SER A 62 -4.39 8.54 20.88
C SER A 62 -4.32 9.45 19.65
N GLY A 63 -4.18 8.88 18.45
CA GLY A 63 -4.07 9.61 17.19
C GLY A 63 -2.72 10.28 16.93
N LEU A 64 -1.69 10.03 17.76
CA LEU A 64 -0.37 10.68 17.67
C LEU A 64 0.65 9.92 16.82
N GLY A 65 0.23 8.83 16.18
CA GLY A 65 1.11 7.99 15.38
C GLY A 65 1.87 6.92 16.18
N ALA A 66 2.50 6.00 15.45
CA ALA A 66 3.21 4.85 16.05
C ALA A 66 4.62 5.18 16.60
N GLY A 67 5.15 6.40 16.39
CA GLY A 67 6.46 6.82 16.89
C GLY A 67 7.63 5.96 16.37
N ALA A 68 7.60 5.59 15.09
CA ALA A 68 8.59 4.71 14.44
C ALA A 68 8.76 3.31 15.11
N ARG A 69 7.72 2.81 15.79
CA ARG A 69 7.67 1.49 16.40
C ARG A 69 6.72 0.57 15.61
N PRO A 70 7.24 -0.43 14.87
CA PRO A 70 6.41 -1.36 14.10
C PRO A 70 5.42 -2.17 14.96
N ASP A 71 5.81 -2.56 16.16
CA ASP A 71 4.97 -3.28 17.13
C ASP A 71 3.72 -2.47 17.51
N VAL A 72 3.85 -1.15 17.68
CA VAL A 72 2.72 -0.25 17.93
C VAL A 72 1.83 -0.15 16.69
N GLY A 73 2.42 -0.07 15.49
CA GLY A 73 1.67 -0.07 14.24
C GLY A 73 0.86 -1.34 14.04
N ALA A 74 1.44 -2.50 14.33
CA ALA A 74 0.76 -3.79 14.26
C ALA A 74 -0.38 -3.87 15.27
N LYS A 75 -0.13 -3.53 16.54
CA LYS A 75 -1.17 -3.52 17.58
C LYS A 75 -2.34 -2.58 17.24
N ALA A 76 -2.03 -1.40 16.70
CA ALA A 76 -3.04 -0.45 16.26
C ALA A 76 -3.90 -0.98 15.09
N ALA A 77 -3.32 -1.77 14.19
CA ALA A 77 -4.07 -2.41 13.12
C ALA A 77 -4.93 -3.58 13.62
N GLU A 78 -4.43 -4.37 14.57
CA GLU A 78 -5.21 -5.43 15.22
C GLU A 78 -6.40 -4.86 16.00
N GLU A 79 -6.23 -3.72 16.68
CA GLU A 79 -7.32 -2.99 17.34
C GLU A 79 -8.43 -2.59 16.36
N SER A 80 -8.06 -2.21 15.13
CA SER A 80 -8.98 -1.75 14.08
C SER A 80 -9.33 -2.85 13.06
N ILE A 81 -9.12 -4.14 13.40
CA ILE A 81 -9.23 -5.24 12.42
C ILE A 81 -10.64 -5.39 11.82
N ASP A 82 -11.68 -5.14 12.61
CA ASP A 82 -13.06 -5.27 12.15
C ASP A 82 -13.41 -4.20 11.12
N GLU A 83 -12.98 -2.95 11.35
CA GLU A 83 -13.14 -1.86 10.38
C GLU A 83 -12.33 -2.13 9.10
N ILE A 84 -11.11 -2.66 9.22
CA ILE A 84 -10.29 -3.06 8.06
C ILE A 84 -11.02 -4.12 7.22
N ARG A 85 -11.57 -5.16 7.87
CA ARG A 85 -12.34 -6.22 7.19
C ARG A 85 -13.59 -5.67 6.53
N GLU A 86 -14.32 -4.78 7.18
CA GLU A 86 -15.48 -4.12 6.60
C GLU A 86 -15.13 -3.37 5.31
N ARG A 87 -14.02 -2.63 5.28
CA ARG A 87 -13.60 -1.91 4.07
C ARG A 87 -13.15 -2.85 2.93
N LEU A 88 -12.56 -3.99 3.28
CA LEU A 88 -12.11 -5.01 2.35
C LEU A 88 -13.27 -5.85 1.77
N ASP A 89 -14.42 -5.89 2.43
CA ASP A 89 -15.51 -6.81 2.07
C ASP A 89 -16.01 -6.66 0.63
N GLY A 90 -16.12 -7.76 -0.10
CA GLY A 90 -16.53 -7.77 -1.52
C GLY A 90 -15.47 -7.25 -2.51
N ALA A 91 -14.25 -6.92 -2.07
CA ALA A 91 -13.14 -6.66 -2.98
C ALA A 91 -12.64 -7.96 -3.63
N HIS A 92 -12.26 -7.88 -4.89
CA HIS A 92 -11.68 -9.00 -5.63
C HIS A 92 -10.15 -8.94 -5.58
N MET A 93 -9.62 -7.72 -5.50
CA MET A 93 -8.19 -7.44 -5.45
C MET A 93 -7.91 -6.23 -4.58
N VAL A 94 -6.78 -6.27 -3.87
CA VAL A 94 -6.28 -5.13 -3.10
C VAL A 94 -4.78 -4.92 -3.36
N PHE A 95 -4.42 -3.68 -3.63
CA PHE A 95 -3.05 -3.19 -3.64
C PHE A 95 -2.73 -2.55 -2.29
N ILE A 96 -1.75 -3.07 -1.57
CA ILE A 96 -1.30 -2.48 -0.30
C ILE A 96 -0.05 -1.65 -0.58
N ALA A 97 -0.20 -0.33 -0.48
CA ALA A 97 0.88 0.63 -0.67
C ALA A 97 1.43 1.10 0.68
N ALA A 98 2.72 0.87 0.95
CA ALA A 98 3.32 1.29 2.21
C ALA A 98 4.83 1.59 2.07
N GLY A 99 5.31 2.55 2.88
CA GLY A 99 6.73 2.78 3.07
C GLY A 99 7.25 1.98 4.27
N MET A 100 8.23 1.11 4.03
CA MET A 100 8.81 0.26 5.07
C MET A 100 9.90 0.99 5.87
N GLY A 101 10.09 0.57 7.12
CA GLY A 101 11.07 1.14 8.04
C GLY A 101 10.48 2.15 9.04
N GLY A 102 9.27 2.63 8.81
CA GLY A 102 8.48 3.40 9.77
C GLY A 102 7.80 2.54 10.84
N GLY A 103 6.89 3.14 11.62
CA GLY A 103 6.07 2.40 12.59
C GLY A 103 4.79 1.85 11.95
N THR A 104 3.93 2.73 11.47
CA THR A 104 2.60 2.37 10.97
C THR A 104 2.66 1.50 9.72
N GLY A 105 3.35 1.94 8.65
CA GLY A 105 3.44 1.17 7.40
C GLY A 105 4.02 -0.24 7.64
N THR A 106 5.18 -0.31 8.29
CA THR A 106 5.88 -1.57 8.59
C THR A 106 5.06 -2.53 9.44
N GLY A 107 4.33 -2.04 10.44
CA GLY A 107 3.58 -2.89 11.38
C GLY A 107 2.16 -3.22 10.95
N ALA A 108 1.45 -2.25 10.37
CA ALA A 108 0.04 -2.40 10.01
C ALA A 108 -0.16 -3.08 8.65
N ALA A 109 0.75 -2.89 7.68
CA ALA A 109 0.59 -3.45 6.34
C ALA A 109 0.54 -5.00 6.34
N PRO A 110 1.37 -5.74 7.11
CA PRO A 110 1.24 -7.19 7.24
C PRO A 110 -0.12 -7.63 7.80
N VAL A 111 -0.67 -6.90 8.78
CA VAL A 111 -1.98 -7.21 9.39
C VAL A 111 -3.11 -7.03 8.37
N ILE A 112 -3.08 -5.93 7.61
CA ILE A 112 -4.06 -5.66 6.54
C ILE A 112 -3.95 -6.72 5.42
N ALA A 113 -2.72 -7.08 5.02
CA ALA A 113 -2.48 -8.13 4.03
C ALA A 113 -3.03 -9.49 4.50
N ARG A 114 -2.81 -9.83 5.77
CA ARG A 114 -3.33 -11.06 6.37
C ARG A 114 -4.86 -11.09 6.32
N ALA A 115 -5.52 -10.00 6.71
CA ALA A 115 -6.97 -9.90 6.66
C ALA A 115 -7.51 -10.07 5.23
N ALA A 116 -6.90 -9.41 4.25
CA ALA A 116 -7.30 -9.54 2.84
C ALA A 116 -7.14 -10.97 2.32
N ARG A 117 -6.03 -11.63 2.67
CA ARG A 117 -5.77 -13.03 2.29
C ARG A 117 -6.73 -14.01 2.94
N GLU A 118 -7.06 -13.83 4.23
CA GLU A 118 -8.09 -14.62 4.93
C GLU A 118 -9.46 -14.50 4.26
N MET A 119 -9.74 -13.35 3.64
CA MET A 119 -10.95 -13.08 2.87
C MET A 119 -10.86 -13.53 1.40
N ASN A 120 -9.80 -14.23 1.01
CA ASN A 120 -9.53 -14.73 -0.35
C ASN A 120 -9.43 -13.64 -1.44
N ILE A 121 -9.05 -12.43 -1.03
CA ILE A 121 -8.82 -11.29 -1.92
C ILE A 121 -7.43 -11.42 -2.54
N LEU A 122 -7.30 -11.21 -3.85
CA LEU A 122 -5.99 -11.17 -4.51
C LEU A 122 -5.18 -10.00 -3.94
N THR A 123 -4.12 -10.30 -3.20
CA THR A 123 -3.42 -9.31 -2.38
C THR A 123 -2.04 -9.03 -2.95
N VAL A 124 -1.81 -7.79 -3.40
CA VAL A 124 -0.53 -7.35 -3.98
C VAL A 124 0.06 -6.26 -3.09
N ALA A 125 1.26 -6.45 -2.55
CA ALA A 125 1.97 -5.40 -1.84
C ALA A 125 2.89 -4.63 -2.79
N VAL A 126 2.80 -3.29 -2.78
CA VAL A 126 3.73 -2.40 -3.48
C VAL A 126 4.38 -1.51 -2.42
N VAL A 127 5.64 -1.80 -2.09
CA VAL A 127 6.26 -1.30 -0.86
C VAL A 127 7.64 -0.73 -1.11
N THR A 128 7.99 0.36 -0.42
CA THR A 128 9.31 0.99 -0.58
C THR A 128 10.27 0.62 0.55
N LYS A 129 11.55 0.39 0.22
CA LYS A 129 12.64 0.36 1.21
C LYS A 129 13.17 1.78 1.42
N PRO A 130 13.55 2.15 2.65
CA PRO A 130 14.06 3.49 2.93
C PRO A 130 15.39 3.74 2.20
N PHE A 131 15.75 5.00 2.05
CA PHE A 131 17.08 5.36 1.58
C PHE A 131 18.14 5.02 2.64
N SER A 132 19.38 4.74 2.23
CA SER A 132 20.46 4.41 3.18
C SER A 132 20.74 5.55 4.18
N PHE A 133 20.52 6.80 3.79
CA PHE A 133 20.72 7.97 4.65
C PHE A 133 19.68 8.10 5.78
N GLU A 134 18.54 7.41 5.68
CA GLU A 134 17.49 7.45 6.71
C GLU A 134 17.86 6.66 7.97
N GLY A 135 18.99 5.94 7.93
CA GLY A 135 19.59 5.26 9.07
C GLY A 135 19.38 3.75 9.07
N THR A 136 20.34 3.05 9.66
CA THR A 136 20.40 1.58 9.71
C THR A 136 19.22 0.97 10.46
N ARG A 137 18.70 1.64 11.49
CA ARG A 137 17.52 1.18 12.25
C ARG A 137 16.26 1.12 11.38
N ARG A 138 16.01 2.14 10.54
CA ARG A 138 14.88 2.14 9.60
C ARG A 138 15.02 1.01 8.59
N MET A 139 16.21 0.79 8.05
CA MET A 139 16.46 -0.32 7.12
C MET A 139 16.20 -1.69 7.78
N SER A 140 16.67 -1.90 9.01
CA SER A 140 16.43 -3.14 9.76
C SER A 140 14.93 -3.41 9.97
N PHE A 141 14.16 -2.38 10.37
CA PHE A 141 12.71 -2.50 10.47
C PHE A 141 12.06 -2.78 9.11
N ALA A 142 12.58 -2.18 8.02
CA ALA A 142 12.06 -2.43 6.69
C ALA A 142 12.25 -3.89 6.27
N GLU A 143 13.44 -4.47 6.45
CA GLU A 143 13.68 -5.88 6.13
C GLU A 143 12.80 -6.81 6.96
N SER A 144 12.62 -6.51 8.25
CA SER A 144 11.71 -7.28 9.11
C SER A 144 10.26 -7.20 8.65
N GLY A 145 9.77 -6.01 8.29
CA GLY A 145 8.40 -5.82 7.81
C GLY A 145 8.16 -6.46 6.44
N LEU A 146 9.18 -6.45 5.57
CA LEU A 146 9.13 -7.12 4.27
C LEU A 146 9.02 -8.64 4.42
N ALA A 147 9.86 -9.23 5.26
CA ALA A 147 9.79 -10.65 5.55
C ALA A 147 8.43 -11.06 6.14
N ASP A 148 7.78 -10.16 6.88
CA ASP A 148 6.48 -10.44 7.47
C ASP A 148 5.32 -10.32 6.48
N ILE A 149 5.22 -9.19 5.75
CA ILE A 149 4.14 -8.98 4.77
C ILE A 149 4.21 -10.02 3.64
N GLN A 150 5.40 -10.48 3.26
CA GLN A 150 5.58 -11.48 2.20
C GLN A 150 4.79 -12.77 2.48
N LYS A 151 4.64 -13.15 3.76
CA LYS A 151 3.86 -14.34 4.17
C LYS A 151 2.36 -14.17 3.90
N HIS A 152 1.90 -12.96 3.67
CA HIS A 152 0.48 -12.59 3.66
C HIS A 152 0.00 -12.03 2.31
N VAL A 153 0.86 -12.01 1.29
CA VAL A 153 0.51 -11.48 -0.04
C VAL A 153 0.70 -12.53 -1.12
N ASP A 154 -0.04 -12.38 -2.22
CA ASP A 154 0.10 -13.20 -3.42
C ASP A 154 1.30 -12.76 -4.26
N THR A 155 1.55 -11.45 -4.32
CA THR A 155 2.68 -10.83 -5.03
C THR A 155 3.23 -9.67 -4.21
N MET A 156 4.55 -9.50 -4.19
CA MET A 156 5.20 -8.37 -3.55
C MET A 156 6.13 -7.65 -4.55
N ILE A 157 5.91 -6.36 -4.73
CA ILE A 157 6.76 -5.46 -5.51
C ILE A 157 7.51 -4.58 -4.52
N VAL A 158 8.84 -4.77 -4.47
CA VAL A 158 9.70 -4.00 -3.58
C VAL A 158 10.44 -2.93 -4.38
N VAL A 159 10.23 -1.68 -4.00
CA VAL A 159 10.88 -0.50 -4.59
C VAL A 159 12.01 -0.05 -3.68
N PRO A 160 13.28 -0.34 -4.00
CA PRO A 160 14.40 0.18 -3.23
C PRO A 160 14.60 1.67 -3.54
N ASN A 161 14.27 2.57 -2.61
CA ASN A 161 14.42 4.02 -2.82
C ASN A 161 15.86 4.41 -3.17
N GLN A 162 16.85 3.64 -2.71
CA GLN A 162 18.25 3.83 -3.09
C GLN A 162 18.49 3.81 -4.61
N ASN A 163 17.70 3.05 -5.37
CA ASN A 163 17.82 3.00 -6.83
C ASN A 163 17.30 4.27 -7.52
N LEU A 164 16.45 5.08 -6.85
CA LEU A 164 15.96 6.35 -7.39
C LEU A 164 17.10 7.35 -7.59
N PHE A 165 18.17 7.26 -6.79
CA PHE A 165 19.36 8.08 -6.98
C PHE A 165 20.13 7.80 -8.27
N ARG A 166 19.97 6.62 -8.88
CA ARG A 166 20.59 6.33 -10.19
C ARG A 166 19.92 7.08 -11.33
N ILE A 167 18.71 7.55 -11.09
CA ILE A 167 17.84 8.27 -12.04
C ILE A 167 17.78 9.76 -11.68
N ALA A 168 18.11 10.11 -10.44
CA ALA A 168 18.25 11.47 -9.94
C ALA A 168 19.57 12.11 -10.39
N ASN A 169 19.64 13.45 -10.36
CA ASN A 169 20.86 14.21 -10.61
C ASN A 169 21.36 14.86 -9.31
N ASP A 170 22.56 15.45 -9.35
CA ASP A 170 23.19 16.06 -8.16
C ASP A 170 22.40 17.24 -7.55
N ARG A 171 21.35 17.72 -8.23
CA ARG A 171 20.47 18.79 -7.75
C ARG A 171 19.16 18.27 -7.15
N THR A 172 18.89 16.97 -7.22
CA THR A 172 17.66 16.38 -6.71
C THR A 172 17.59 16.54 -5.19
N THR A 173 16.56 17.25 -4.73
CA THR A 173 16.29 17.46 -3.32
C THR A 173 15.69 16.20 -2.69
N PHE A 174 15.75 16.10 -1.35
CA PHE A 174 15.08 15.00 -0.64
C PHE A 174 13.57 14.96 -0.94
N ALA A 175 12.91 16.11 -1.04
CA ALA A 175 11.49 16.20 -1.35
C ALA A 175 11.16 15.62 -2.75
N GLU A 176 12.00 15.89 -3.74
CA GLU A 176 11.86 15.30 -5.08
C GLU A 176 12.12 13.80 -5.08
N ALA A 177 13.11 13.32 -4.30
CA ALA A 177 13.39 11.90 -4.21
C ALA A 177 12.22 11.09 -3.61
N PHE A 178 11.51 11.64 -2.61
CA PHE A 178 10.30 11.03 -2.09
C PHE A 178 9.15 11.03 -3.11
N ARG A 179 8.99 12.13 -3.86
CA ARG A 179 8.00 12.18 -4.95
C ARG A 179 8.27 11.13 -6.02
N MET A 180 9.54 10.92 -6.39
CA MET A 180 9.94 9.85 -7.31
C MET A 180 9.56 8.46 -6.79
N ALA A 181 9.63 8.24 -5.47
CA ALA A 181 9.18 6.98 -4.87
C ALA A 181 7.67 6.80 -5.01
N ASP A 182 6.90 7.87 -4.76
CA ASP A 182 5.44 7.87 -4.93
C ASP A 182 5.03 7.62 -6.40
N ASP A 183 5.79 8.14 -7.37
CA ASP A 183 5.58 7.90 -8.80
C ASP A 183 5.86 6.45 -9.20
N VAL A 184 6.84 5.79 -8.58
CA VAL A 184 7.08 4.36 -8.80
C VAL A 184 5.96 3.51 -8.19
N LEU A 185 5.45 3.88 -7.01
CA LEU A 185 4.27 3.22 -6.43
C LEU A 185 3.04 3.37 -7.35
N TYR A 186 2.79 4.58 -7.85
CA TYR A 186 1.76 4.84 -8.85
C TYR A 186 1.93 3.95 -10.09
N SER A 187 3.14 3.89 -10.65
CA SER A 187 3.43 3.11 -11.85
C SER A 187 3.21 1.61 -11.62
N GLY A 188 3.55 1.10 -10.43
CA GLY A 188 3.33 -0.30 -10.06
C GLY A 188 1.85 -0.68 -9.99
N VAL A 189 1.02 0.18 -9.39
CA VAL A 189 -0.44 -0.03 -9.33
C VAL A 189 -1.07 0.16 -10.70
N ARG A 190 -0.77 1.28 -11.38
CA ARG A 190 -1.32 1.63 -12.69
C ARG A 190 -1.04 0.57 -13.75
N GLY A 191 0.18 0.03 -13.78
CA GLY A 191 0.56 -0.98 -14.77
C GLY A 191 -0.34 -2.22 -14.73
N ILE A 192 -0.86 -2.58 -13.56
CA ILE A 192 -1.75 -3.74 -13.40
C ILE A 192 -3.21 -3.34 -13.60
N THR A 193 -3.63 -2.18 -13.09
CA THR A 193 -5.01 -1.71 -13.24
C THR A 193 -5.34 -1.36 -14.70
N ASP A 194 -4.41 -0.76 -15.45
CA ASP A 194 -4.64 -0.40 -16.86
C ASP A 194 -4.87 -1.63 -17.74
N LEU A 195 -4.23 -2.77 -17.44
CA LEU A 195 -4.45 -4.04 -18.14
C LEU A 195 -5.87 -4.61 -17.93
N MET A 196 -6.52 -4.27 -16.82
CA MET A 196 -7.86 -4.76 -16.47
C MET A 196 -8.98 -3.77 -16.83
N VAL A 197 -8.69 -2.47 -16.74
CA VAL A 197 -9.71 -1.40 -16.78
C VAL A 197 -9.81 -0.75 -18.17
N MET A 198 -8.72 -0.70 -18.94
CA MET A 198 -8.72 -0.08 -20.27
C MET A 198 -8.91 -1.13 -21.37
N PRO A 199 -10.01 -1.08 -22.15
CA PRO A 199 -10.18 -1.95 -23.30
C PRO A 199 -9.08 -1.66 -24.33
N GLY A 200 -8.17 -2.62 -24.52
CA GLY A 200 -7.10 -2.59 -25.53
C GLY A 200 -7.25 -3.69 -26.58
N LEU A 201 -6.25 -3.82 -27.47
CA LEU A 201 -6.18 -4.85 -28.51
C LEU A 201 -6.04 -6.29 -27.95
N ILE A 202 -5.61 -6.42 -26.69
CA ILE A 202 -5.51 -7.69 -25.95
C ILE A 202 -6.32 -7.48 -24.67
N ASN A 203 -7.49 -8.13 -24.58
CA ASN A 203 -8.35 -8.06 -23.41
C ASN A 203 -7.97 -9.21 -22.46
N LEU A 204 -7.11 -8.94 -21.49
CA LEU A 204 -6.83 -9.89 -20.41
C LEU A 204 -7.96 -9.81 -19.40
N ASP A 205 -8.55 -10.95 -19.04
CA ASP A 205 -9.59 -10.97 -18.02
C ASP A 205 -8.98 -11.00 -16.60
N PHE A 206 -9.81 -10.76 -15.59
CA PHE A 206 -9.35 -10.81 -14.19
C PHE A 206 -8.81 -12.19 -13.80
N ALA A 207 -9.32 -13.27 -14.40
CA ALA A 207 -8.89 -14.63 -14.09
C ALA A 207 -7.47 -14.89 -14.60
N ASP A 208 -7.13 -14.40 -15.80
CA ASP A 208 -5.79 -14.46 -16.38
C ASP A 208 -4.77 -13.76 -15.48
N VAL A 209 -5.04 -12.50 -15.10
CA VAL A 209 -4.15 -11.74 -14.22
C VAL A 209 -4.07 -12.37 -12.84
N SER A 210 -5.20 -12.79 -12.28
CA SER A 210 -5.23 -13.47 -10.98
C SER A 210 -4.41 -14.76 -11.00
N SER A 211 -4.47 -15.54 -12.07
CA SER A 211 -3.70 -16.79 -12.21
C SER A 211 -2.19 -16.56 -12.22
N ILE A 212 -1.73 -15.47 -12.85
CA ILE A 212 -0.31 -15.12 -12.92
C ILE A 212 0.19 -14.60 -11.57
N MET A 213 -0.60 -13.76 -10.90
CA MET A 213 -0.18 -13.08 -9.68
C MET A 213 -0.34 -13.94 -8.41
N ARG A 214 -1.23 -14.94 -8.42
CA ARG A 214 -1.37 -15.86 -7.28
C ARG A 214 -0.13 -16.73 -7.14
N GLY A 215 0.54 -16.62 -6.00
CA GLY A 215 1.67 -17.48 -5.64
C GLY A 215 3.05 -17.00 -6.09
N MET A 216 3.19 -15.78 -6.63
CA MET A 216 4.49 -15.18 -6.95
C MET A 216 5.24 -14.64 -5.71
N GLY A 217 4.57 -14.51 -4.57
CA GLY A 217 5.11 -13.99 -3.31
C GLY A 217 5.79 -15.04 -2.42
N ALA A 218 5.73 -16.33 -2.79
CA ALA A 218 6.32 -17.44 -2.03
C ALA A 218 7.72 -17.81 -2.54
#